data_AF-A0AAF0JVG7-F1
#
_entry.id   AF-A0AAF0JVG7-F1
#
_cell.length_a   1.000
_cell.length_b   1.000
_cell.length_c   1.000
_cell.angle_alpha   90.00
_cell.angle_beta   90.00
_cell.angle_gamma   90.00
#
_symmetry.space_group_name_H-M   'P 1'
#
loop_
_entity.id
_entity.type
_entity.pdbx_description
1 polymer ?
#
loop_
_entity_poly.entity_id
_entity_poly.type
_entity_poly.pdbx_seq_one_letter_code
_entity_poly.pdbx_strand_id
1 'polypeptide(L)'
;MSEYEFPEVFVEGVEGDYYIVYKDGEYFFSKTPGGEKYYGHILYEDVVEKAVDLVEARMKKSIIVIPKFKSGGELEAILVEEGTSICLMEIKGADPIVFVSEGDEVEERDKIAYIITGKGEVRVYKSVCSGIVTLVINFPWERPERYILVVVSRDDARRITVKRS
;
A
#
# COMPACT_ATOMS: atom_id res chain seq x y z
N MET A 1 -0.97 -16.66 -17.37
CA MET A 1 -0.37 -15.49 -16.72
C MET A 1 -1.51 -14.53 -16.47
N SER A 2 -1.91 -14.32 -15.21
CA SER A 2 -2.90 -13.29 -14.89
C SER A 2 -2.29 -11.92 -15.20
N GLU A 3 -3.07 -10.99 -15.75
CA GLU A 3 -2.66 -9.58 -15.81
C GLU A 3 -2.32 -9.12 -14.39
N TYR A 4 -1.16 -8.49 -14.23
CA TYR A 4 -0.81 -7.85 -12.98
C TYR A 4 -1.70 -6.61 -12.85
N GLU A 5 -2.67 -6.66 -11.96
CA GLU A 5 -3.50 -5.50 -11.61
C GLU A 5 -2.68 -4.64 -10.66
N PHE A 6 -2.36 -3.41 -11.07
CA PHE A 6 -1.60 -2.50 -10.23
C PHE A 6 -2.48 -1.99 -9.09
N PRO A 7 -1.93 -1.88 -7.86
CA PRO A 7 -2.63 -1.25 -6.76
C PRO A 7 -2.76 0.25 -7.01
N GLU A 8 -3.90 0.82 -6.63
CA GLU A 8 -4.13 2.27 -6.65
C GLU A 8 -4.16 2.80 -5.22
N VAL A 9 -3.52 3.96 -4.97
CA VAL A 9 -3.44 4.57 -3.64
C VAL A 9 -4.01 5.99 -3.66
N PHE A 10 -4.84 6.27 -2.67
CA PHE A 10 -5.48 7.57 -2.47
C PHE A 10 -5.14 8.11 -1.09
N VAL A 11 -4.86 9.41 -0.99
CA VAL A 11 -4.43 10.04 0.26
C VAL A 11 -5.37 11.17 0.67
N GLU A 12 -5.77 11.17 1.95
CA GLU A 12 -6.72 12.15 2.50
C GLU A 12 -6.23 13.60 2.32
N GLY A 13 -7.10 14.45 1.78
CA GLY A 13 -6.83 15.88 1.64
C GLY A 13 -5.72 16.23 0.64
N VAL A 14 -5.31 15.30 -0.24
CA VAL A 14 -4.30 15.53 -1.29
C VAL A 14 -4.99 15.75 -2.63
N GLU A 15 -4.45 16.65 -3.45
CA GLU A 15 -4.91 16.86 -4.83
C GLU A 15 -4.45 15.71 -5.74
N GLY A 16 -5.36 15.27 -6.61
CA GLY A 16 -5.13 14.21 -7.59
C GLY A 16 -5.93 14.44 -8.86
N ASP A 17 -5.75 13.55 -9.84
CA ASP A 17 -6.50 13.51 -11.10
C ASP A 17 -7.90 12.89 -10.94
N TYR A 18 -8.07 12.01 -9.96
CA TYR A 18 -9.36 11.49 -9.51
C TYR A 18 -9.33 11.19 -8.00
N TYR A 19 -10.51 10.95 -7.44
CA TYR A 19 -10.73 10.96 -6.00
C TYR A 19 -11.59 9.80 -5.55
N ILE A 20 -11.39 9.36 -4.31
CA ILE A 20 -12.42 8.70 -3.52
C ILE A 20 -13.02 9.75 -2.60
N VAL A 21 -14.35 9.86 -2.58
CA VAL A 21 -15.08 10.77 -1.70
C VAL A 21 -15.92 9.96 -0.72
N TYR A 22 -15.90 10.37 0.53
CA TYR A 22 -16.75 9.84 1.59
C TYR A 22 -17.94 10.77 1.79
N LYS A 23 -19.15 10.22 1.67
CA LYS A 23 -20.40 10.98 1.80
C LYS A 23 -21.52 10.04 2.24
N ASP A 24 -22.36 10.48 3.18
CA ASP A 24 -23.55 9.73 3.61
C ASP A 24 -23.23 8.30 4.08
N GLY A 25 -22.06 8.09 4.70
CA GLY A 25 -21.62 6.78 5.19
C GLY A 25 -20.93 5.88 4.16
N GLU A 26 -20.80 6.31 2.90
CA GLU A 26 -20.32 5.48 1.80
C GLU A 26 -19.15 6.13 1.05
N TYR A 27 -18.34 5.30 0.36
CA TYR A 27 -17.21 5.74 -0.44
C TYR A 27 -17.52 5.64 -1.94
N PHE A 28 -17.22 6.69 -2.69
CA PHE A 28 -17.51 6.78 -4.11
C PHE A 28 -16.30 7.25 -4.90
N PHE A 29 -16.14 6.73 -6.12
CA PHE A 29 -15.21 7.28 -7.09
C PHE A 29 -15.73 8.61 -7.64
N SER A 30 -14.86 9.60 -7.78
CA SER A 30 -15.22 10.94 -8.26
C SER A 30 -14.08 11.56 -9.08
N LYS A 31 -14.42 12.43 -10.04
CA LYS A 31 -13.44 13.26 -10.76
C LYS A 31 -13.09 14.56 -10.04
N THR A 32 -13.85 14.91 -9.02
CA THR A 32 -13.66 16.15 -8.26
C THR A 32 -13.64 15.86 -6.76
N PRO A 33 -12.84 16.59 -5.97
CA PRO A 33 -12.91 16.46 -4.52
C PRO A 33 -14.28 16.94 -4.00
N GLY A 34 -14.69 16.41 -2.85
CA GLY A 34 -15.98 16.76 -2.24
C GLY A 34 -16.36 15.80 -1.12
N GLY A 35 -17.61 15.88 -0.68
CA GLY A 35 -18.11 15.09 0.44
C GLY A 35 -17.59 15.57 1.80
N GLU A 36 -17.72 14.71 2.80
CA GLU A 36 -17.22 14.95 4.17
C GLU A 36 -15.69 14.76 4.24
N LYS A 37 -15.18 13.80 3.47
CA LYS A 37 -13.75 13.56 3.27
C LYS A 37 -13.47 13.23 1.80
N TYR A 38 -12.29 13.59 1.33
CA TYR A 38 -11.81 13.18 0.01
C TYR A 38 -10.38 12.67 0.08
N TYR A 39 -10.07 11.73 -0.80
CA TYR A 39 -8.78 11.08 -0.92
C TYR A 39 -8.36 11.22 -2.38
N GLY A 40 -7.31 11.98 -2.66
CA GLY A 40 -6.81 12.17 -4.02
C GLY A 40 -5.91 11.01 -4.43
N HIS A 41 -6.10 10.51 -5.65
CA HIS A 41 -5.19 9.56 -6.25
C HIS A 41 -3.80 10.19 -6.40
N ILE A 42 -2.75 9.42 -6.10
CA ILE A 42 -1.37 9.85 -6.22
C ILE A 42 -0.54 8.80 -6.94
N LEU A 43 0.55 9.24 -7.56
CA LEU A 43 1.57 8.33 -8.04
C LEU A 43 2.10 7.49 -6.86
N TYR A 44 2.24 6.20 -7.10
CA TYR A 44 2.59 5.24 -6.07
C TYR A 44 3.92 5.57 -5.37
N GLU A 45 4.89 6.12 -6.11
CA GLU A 45 6.18 6.56 -5.59
C GLU A 45 6.07 7.72 -4.59
N ASP A 46 5.05 8.57 -4.72
CA ASP A 46 4.82 9.73 -3.83
C ASP A 46 4.21 9.32 -2.48
N VAL A 47 3.69 8.09 -2.35
CA VAL A 47 2.95 7.65 -1.15
C VAL A 47 3.81 7.76 0.11
N VAL A 48 5.10 7.44 -0.01
CA VAL A 48 6.04 7.53 1.11
C VAL A 48 6.17 8.96 1.61
N GLU A 49 6.35 9.91 0.70
CA GLU A 49 6.48 11.32 1.04
C GLU A 49 5.16 11.88 1.59
N LYS A 50 4.02 11.52 1.01
CA LYS A 50 2.73 12.15 1.31
C LYS A 50 1.99 11.53 2.49
N ALA A 51 2.19 10.24 2.76
CA ALA A 51 1.35 9.49 3.69
C ALA A 51 2.10 8.68 4.76
N VAL A 52 3.41 8.43 4.62
CA VAL A 52 4.15 7.54 5.54
C VAL A 52 5.23 8.29 6.33
N ASP A 53 5.24 8.12 7.65
CA ASP A 53 6.33 8.57 8.52
C ASP A 53 7.30 7.40 8.72
N LEU A 54 8.42 7.44 8.02
CA LEU A 54 9.45 6.39 8.10
C LEU A 54 10.24 6.41 9.41
N VAL A 55 10.20 7.52 10.16
CA VAL A 55 10.97 7.68 11.41
C VAL A 55 10.14 7.16 12.57
N GLU A 56 8.91 7.63 12.70
CA GLU A 56 8.00 7.24 13.78
C GLU A 56 7.22 5.95 13.47
N ALA A 57 7.40 5.37 12.28
CA ALA A 57 6.69 4.19 11.81
C ALA A 57 5.17 4.31 12.00
N ARG A 58 4.58 5.34 11.39
CA ARG A 58 3.14 5.61 11.43
C ARG A 58 2.62 6.24 10.14
N MET A 59 1.31 6.20 9.93
CA MET A 59 0.65 6.94 8.86
C MET A 59 0.58 8.44 9.18
N LYS A 60 1.11 9.30 8.29
CA LYS A 60 0.98 10.77 8.38
C LYS A 60 -0.37 11.29 7.95
N LYS A 61 -1.07 10.52 7.10
CA LYS A 61 -2.38 10.82 6.56
C LYS A 61 -3.12 9.51 6.33
N SER A 62 -4.44 9.56 6.40
CA SER A 62 -5.26 8.40 6.04
C SER A 62 -5.08 8.07 4.55
N ILE A 63 -5.05 6.78 4.24
CA ILE A 63 -4.96 6.29 2.86
C ILE A 63 -6.07 5.29 2.57
N ILE A 64 -6.45 5.22 1.30
CA ILE A 64 -7.23 4.12 0.75
C ILE A 64 -6.38 3.41 -0.28
N VAL A 65 -6.21 2.10 -0.11
CA VAL A 65 -5.49 1.24 -1.04
C VAL A 65 -6.50 0.35 -1.74
N ILE A 66 -6.50 0.32 -3.07
CA ILE A 66 -7.26 -0.63 -3.87
C ILE A 66 -6.27 -1.66 -4.42
N PRO A 67 -6.15 -2.85 -3.83
CA PRO A 67 -5.15 -3.84 -4.23
C PRO A 67 -5.28 -4.31 -5.68
N LYS A 68 -6.52 -4.39 -6.16
CA LYS A 68 -6.89 -4.95 -7.46
C LYS A 68 -7.81 -3.99 -8.17
N PHE A 69 -7.22 -3.00 -8.84
CA PHE A 69 -8.01 -1.98 -9.51
C PHE A 69 -8.64 -2.53 -10.79
N LYS A 70 -9.97 -2.57 -10.81
CA LYS A 70 -10.76 -3.09 -11.94
C LYS A 70 -11.62 -1.99 -12.55
N SER A 71 -11.86 -2.10 -13.85
CA SER A 71 -12.55 -1.08 -14.67
C SER A 71 -14.08 -1.05 -14.51
N GLY A 72 -14.67 -1.80 -13.57
CA GLY A 72 -16.11 -1.75 -13.30
C GLY A 72 -16.52 -2.46 -12.03
N GLY A 73 -17.71 -2.11 -11.51
CA GLY A 73 -18.27 -2.66 -10.28
C GLY A 73 -17.79 -1.96 -9.01
N GLU A 74 -18.19 -2.53 -7.87
CA GLU A 74 -17.68 -2.14 -6.56
C GLU A 74 -16.23 -2.61 -6.40
N LEU A 75 -15.39 -1.74 -5.85
CA LEU A 75 -13.98 -2.03 -5.58
C LEU A 75 -13.79 -2.30 -4.09
N GLU A 76 -13.21 -3.45 -3.76
CA GLU A 76 -12.73 -3.71 -2.42
C GLU A 76 -11.46 -2.90 -2.17
N ALA A 77 -11.45 -2.17 -1.06
CA ALA A 77 -10.33 -1.33 -0.69
C ALA A 77 -10.02 -1.46 0.80
N ILE A 78 -8.84 -1.00 1.18
CA ILE A 78 -8.34 -1.01 2.56
C ILE A 78 -8.15 0.45 2.96
N LEU A 79 -8.89 0.88 3.98
CA LEU A 79 -8.72 2.16 4.64
C LEU A 79 -7.76 1.99 5.81
N VAL A 80 -6.73 2.84 5.85
CA VAL A 80 -5.85 3.00 6.99
C VAL A 80 -5.92 4.45 7.42
N GLU A 81 -6.23 4.71 8.69
CA GLU A 81 -6.40 6.06 9.21
C GLU A 81 -5.07 6.75 9.53
N GLU A 82 -5.08 8.08 9.56
CA GLU A 82 -3.97 8.88 10.06
C GLU A 82 -3.59 8.49 11.49
N GLY A 83 -2.28 8.44 11.77
CA GLY A 83 -1.75 8.10 13.08
C GLY A 83 -1.64 6.60 13.35
N THR A 84 -2.20 5.74 12.49
CA THR A 84 -2.06 4.28 12.61
C THR A 84 -0.59 3.87 12.64
N SER A 85 -0.24 3.03 13.63
CA SER A 85 1.10 2.45 13.74
C SER A 85 1.32 1.43 12.63
N ILE A 86 2.50 1.46 12.02
CA ILE A 86 2.85 0.58 10.90
C ILE A 86 4.13 -0.18 11.19
N CYS A 87 4.22 -1.40 10.66
CA CYS A 87 5.44 -2.17 10.59
C CYS A 87 6.12 -1.89 9.24
N LEU A 88 7.32 -1.33 9.28
CA LEU A 88 8.14 -1.07 8.10
C LEU A 88 9.15 -2.21 7.93
N MET A 89 9.13 -2.85 6.76
CA MET A 89 10.10 -3.87 6.40
C MET A 89 10.91 -3.41 5.20
N GLU A 90 12.20 -3.16 5.42
CA GLU A 90 13.12 -2.83 4.35
C GLU A 90 13.77 -4.10 3.81
N ILE A 91 13.63 -4.32 2.50
CA ILE A 91 14.22 -5.44 1.77
C ILE A 91 15.20 -4.84 0.76
N LYS A 92 16.50 -5.07 0.97
CA LYS A 92 17.56 -4.49 0.13
C LYS A 92 18.51 -5.57 -0.39
N GLY A 93 18.78 -5.56 -1.69
CA GLY A 93 19.45 -6.66 -2.36
C GLY A 93 20.01 -6.33 -3.74
N ALA A 94 20.85 -7.20 -4.30
CA ALA A 94 21.30 -7.02 -5.68
C ALA A 94 20.14 -7.26 -6.66
N ASP A 95 19.32 -8.28 -6.39
CA ASP A 95 18.09 -8.59 -7.10
C ASP A 95 17.07 -9.19 -6.08
N PRO A 96 16.26 -8.33 -5.42
CA PRO A 96 15.21 -8.75 -4.52
C PRO A 96 13.93 -9.13 -5.28
N ILE A 97 13.36 -10.29 -4.94
CA ILE A 97 12.11 -10.82 -5.49
C ILE A 97 11.08 -10.86 -4.36
N VAL A 98 10.12 -9.93 -4.35
CA VAL A 98 9.03 -9.87 -3.36
C VAL A 98 7.84 -10.67 -3.86
N PHE A 99 7.22 -11.49 -2.99
CA PHE A 99 6.09 -12.38 -3.37
C PHE A 99 4.74 -11.98 -2.77
N VAL A 100 4.73 -10.94 -1.93
CA VAL A 100 3.52 -10.39 -1.34
C VAL A 100 3.08 -9.14 -2.10
N SER A 101 1.79 -8.89 -2.10
CA SER A 101 1.14 -7.75 -2.71
C SER A 101 0.24 -7.05 -1.68
N GLU A 102 -0.23 -5.86 -2.03
CA GLU A 102 -1.21 -5.14 -1.23
C GLU A 102 -2.44 -6.01 -0.98
N GLY A 103 -2.97 -5.92 0.24
CA GLY A 103 -4.09 -6.74 0.70
C GLY A 103 -3.75 -8.17 1.11
N ASP A 104 -2.52 -8.65 0.86
CA ASP A 104 -2.10 -9.95 1.37
C ASP A 104 -1.96 -9.92 2.90
N GLU A 105 -2.33 -11.02 3.54
CA GLU A 105 -2.05 -11.24 4.96
C GLU A 105 -0.69 -11.89 5.14
N VAL A 106 0.05 -11.43 6.14
CA VAL A 106 1.33 -12.03 6.53
C VAL A 106 1.33 -12.31 8.03
N GLU A 107 2.01 -13.39 8.41
CA GLU A 107 2.36 -13.70 9.81
C GLU A 107 3.86 -13.52 10.05
N GLU A 108 4.24 -13.31 11.31
CA GLU A 108 5.65 -13.33 11.70
C GLU A 108 6.32 -14.61 11.19
N ARG A 109 7.48 -14.45 10.55
CA ARG A 109 8.33 -15.50 9.95
C ARG A 109 7.84 -16.09 8.64
N ASP A 110 6.73 -15.61 8.08
CA ASP A 110 6.34 -15.94 6.71
C ASP A 110 7.41 -15.49 5.73
N LYS A 111 7.63 -16.28 4.68
CA LYS A 111 8.59 -15.94 3.64
C LYS A 111 7.96 -14.91 2.70
N ILE A 112 8.54 -13.71 2.62
CA ILE A 112 7.94 -12.61 1.85
C ILE A 112 8.81 -12.13 0.69
N ALA A 113 10.12 -12.45 0.71
CA ALA A 113 10.99 -12.21 -0.44
C ALA A 113 12.18 -13.17 -0.50
N TYR A 114 12.77 -13.29 -1.69
CA TYR A 114 14.12 -13.80 -1.91
C TYR A 114 15.04 -12.64 -2.22
N ILE A 115 16.27 -12.70 -1.73
CA ILE A 115 17.32 -11.74 -2.07
C ILE A 115 18.44 -12.51 -2.74
N ILE A 116 18.64 -12.28 -4.03
CA ILE A 116 19.81 -12.78 -4.75
C ILE A 116 20.95 -11.80 -4.47
N THR A 117 22.05 -12.34 -3.93
CA THR A 117 23.26 -11.56 -3.66
C THR A 117 24.08 -11.39 -4.94
N GLY A 118 25.03 -10.45 -4.96
CA GLY A 118 25.94 -10.27 -6.09
C GLY A 118 26.84 -11.48 -6.41
N LYS A 119 26.88 -12.51 -5.54
CA LYS A 119 27.60 -13.78 -5.76
C LYS A 119 26.67 -14.94 -6.13
N GLY A 120 25.37 -14.69 -6.32
CA GLY A 120 24.37 -15.72 -6.65
C GLY A 120 23.84 -16.52 -5.46
N GLU A 121 24.22 -16.21 -4.22
CA GLU A 121 23.57 -16.80 -3.03
C GLU A 121 22.13 -16.28 -2.93
N VAL A 122 21.19 -17.17 -2.60
CA VAL A 122 19.79 -16.82 -2.35
C VAL A 122 19.56 -16.75 -0.84
N ARG A 123 19.11 -15.60 -0.35
CA ARG A 123 18.67 -15.41 1.04
C ARG A 123 17.16 -15.31 1.10
N VAL A 124 16.57 -15.85 2.16
CA VAL A 124 15.13 -15.74 2.41
C VAL A 124 14.91 -14.57 3.36
N TYR A 125 14.09 -13.61 2.94
CA TYR A 125 13.59 -12.56 3.83
C TYR A 125 12.24 -13.00 4.40
N LYS A 126 12.11 -12.92 5.72
CA LYS A 126 10.91 -13.31 6.43
C LYS A 126 10.26 -12.10 7.08
N SER A 127 8.93 -12.10 7.16
CA SER A 127 8.19 -11.05 7.86
C SER A 127 8.61 -10.99 9.33
N VAL A 128 8.74 -9.77 9.85
CA VAL A 128 9.03 -9.50 11.27
C VAL A 128 7.78 -9.11 12.06
N CYS A 129 6.61 -9.08 11.40
CA CYS A 129 5.34 -8.68 11.97
C CYS A 129 4.18 -9.42 11.31
N SER A 130 3.03 -9.42 11.98
CA SER A 130 1.78 -9.99 11.46
C SER A 130 0.80 -8.86 11.10
N GLY A 131 0.05 -9.01 10.01
CA GLY A 131 -0.91 -8.01 9.59
C GLY A 131 -1.27 -8.07 8.11
N ILE A 132 -1.78 -6.96 7.59
CA ILE A 132 -2.11 -6.76 6.18
C ILE A 132 -1.03 -5.92 5.52
N VAL A 133 -0.49 -6.39 4.40
CA VAL A 133 0.41 -5.60 3.55
C VAL A 133 -0.42 -4.49 2.90
N THR A 134 -0.14 -3.23 3.22
CA THR A 134 -0.88 -2.09 2.66
C THR A 134 -0.12 -1.40 1.55
N LEU A 135 1.20 -1.44 1.55
CA LEU A 135 2.04 -0.85 0.50
C LEU A 135 3.28 -1.72 0.24
N VAL A 136 3.61 -1.95 -1.03
CA VAL A 136 4.86 -2.55 -1.52
C VAL A 136 5.56 -1.54 -2.43
N ILE A 137 6.45 -0.74 -1.86
CA ILE A 137 7.13 0.34 -2.58
C ILE A 137 8.50 -0.12 -3.06
N ASN A 138 8.75 -0.01 -4.36
CA ASN A 138 10.06 -0.26 -4.98
C ASN A 138 10.80 1.06 -5.23
N PHE A 139 12.11 1.06 -4.98
CA PHE A 139 13.03 2.16 -5.31
C PHE A 139 14.03 1.67 -6.36
N PRO A 140 13.63 1.56 -7.64
CA PRO A 140 14.44 0.91 -8.68
C PRO A 140 15.71 1.67 -9.03
N TRP A 141 15.77 2.97 -8.70
CA TRP A 141 16.94 3.82 -8.90
C TRP A 141 18.03 3.60 -7.84
N GLU A 142 17.74 2.93 -6.73
CA GLU A 142 18.76 2.61 -5.72
C GLU A 142 19.55 1.35 -6.09
N ARG A 143 20.86 1.37 -5.82
CA ARG A 143 21.74 0.22 -5.95
C ARG A 143 22.52 0.03 -4.64
N PRO A 144 22.37 -1.10 -3.92
CA PRO A 144 21.46 -2.23 -4.20
C PRO A 144 19.98 -1.82 -4.18
N GLU A 145 19.17 -2.53 -4.98
CA GLU A 145 17.74 -2.28 -5.12
C GLU A 145 17.03 -2.45 -3.78
N ARG A 146 16.07 -1.57 -3.51
CA ARG A 146 15.42 -1.44 -2.21
C ARG A 146 13.91 -1.47 -2.37
N TYR A 147 13.26 -2.24 -1.51
CA TYR A 147 11.83 -2.23 -1.29
C TYR A 147 11.52 -1.80 0.15
N ILE A 148 10.43 -1.07 0.34
CA ILE A 148 9.77 -0.88 1.63
C ILE A 148 8.41 -1.54 1.55
N LEU A 149 8.16 -2.48 2.47
CA LEU A 149 6.83 -3.01 2.71
C LEU A 149 6.25 -2.32 3.94
N VAL A 150 5.00 -1.88 3.84
CA VAL A 150 4.22 -1.34 4.94
C VAL A 150 3.17 -2.36 5.34
N VAL A 151 3.22 -2.81 6.59
CA VAL A 151 2.25 -3.75 7.16
C VAL A 151 1.51 -3.09 8.30
N VAL A 152 0.18 -3.26 8.31
CA VAL A 152 -0.71 -2.68 9.33
C VAL A 152 -1.40 -3.81 10.09
N SER A 153 -1.69 -3.60 11.37
CA SER A 153 -2.53 -4.51 12.16
C SER A 153 -3.85 -4.79 11.43
N ARG A 154 -4.37 -6.02 11.56
CA ARG A 154 -5.67 -6.39 11.00
C ARG A 154 -6.82 -5.53 11.54
N ASP A 155 -6.72 -5.11 12.79
CA ASP A 155 -7.74 -4.29 13.46
C ASP A 155 -7.75 -2.85 12.93
N ASP A 156 -6.60 -2.36 12.44
CA ASP A 156 -6.44 -1.00 11.93
C ASP A 156 -6.59 -0.92 10.39
N ALA A 157 -6.59 -2.07 9.70
CA ALA A 157 -6.77 -2.19 8.26
C ALA A 157 -8.26 -2.45 7.92
N ARG A 158 -9.06 -1.39 7.88
CA ARG A 158 -10.51 -1.50 7.62
C ARG A 158 -10.79 -1.80 6.15
N ARG A 159 -11.46 -2.92 5.88
CA ARG A 159 -12.01 -3.20 4.56
C ARG A 159 -13.22 -2.30 4.29
N ILE A 160 -13.22 -1.64 3.14
CA ILE A 160 -14.31 -0.78 2.67
C ILE A 160 -14.67 -1.13 1.23
N THR A 161 -15.87 -0.74 0.82
CA THR A 161 -16.34 -0.84 -0.56
C THR A 161 -16.37 0.55 -1.16
N VAL A 162 -15.70 0.71 -2.31
CA VAL A 162 -15.74 1.94 -3.10
C VAL A 162 -16.66 1.73 -4.29
N LYS A 163 -17.74 2.51 -4.33
CA LYS A 163 -18.72 2.46 -5.42
C LYS A 163 -18.21 3.25 -6.62
N ARG A 164 -18.26 2.63 -7.79
CA ARG A 164 -17.95 3.25 -9.08
C ARG A 164 -19.25 3.44 -9.84
N SER A 165 -19.65 4.69 -10.07
CA SER A 165 -20.81 5.07 -10.90
C SER A 165 -20.51 4.93 -12.38
#